data_AF-A0A1G2TXJ2-F1
#
_entry.id   AF-A0A1G2TXJ2-F1
#
_cell.length_a   1.000
_cell.length_b   1.000
_cell.length_c   1.000
_cell.angle_alpha   90.00
_cell.angle_beta   90.00
_cell.angle_gamma   90.00
#
_symmetry.space_group_name_H-M   'P 1'
#
loop_
_entity.id
_entity.type
_entity.pdbx_description
1 polymer ?
#
loop_
_entity_poly.entity_id
_entity_poly.type
_entity_poly.pdbx_seq_one_letter_code
_entity_poly.pdbx_strand_id
1 'polypeptide(L)'
;MKSNDIKPKQKVHSERNQRVFVGLSGGVDSAVSAALLKKDGFDVTGVFIKAWTPEGYPCTWKDDRRSAMRAAAVLDIPFITLDLEKEYKKQIVDYMIEEYRKGKTPNPDVMCNKEIKFGHFLKFALKNGADFVATGHYCQIFPPLKVRGGRGSYEIGQGGEVILLEGKDKNKDQSYFLWTLTQKQLKHILFPIGHLQKEEVRKLAKQFGLPQATRKDSQGLCFLGQIDMKEFLSRYIKPKMGSVLNDKSKIIGNHNGALFFTIGERHGFTITQKSNQEVPLYVVEKNLKNNTITVASKHLKRSLKMLSKEIKLKDVNFTQEINNKNLSCRIRYRQEKIGCKIKISGDGTKVIFDKPQIGVSPGQSLVLYDGEICLGGAIMTQ
;
A
#
# COMPACT_ATOMS: atom_id res chain seq x y z
N MET A 1 -18.37 13.85 67.94
CA MET A 1 -18.16 12.91 66.82
C MET A 1 -19.40 12.92 65.92
N LYS A 2 -19.27 13.46 64.71
CA LYS A 2 -19.88 13.00 63.46
C LYS A 2 -19.39 13.96 62.38
N SER A 3 -18.32 13.54 61.71
CA SER A 3 -17.72 14.18 60.56
C SER A 3 -18.72 14.15 59.40
N ASN A 4 -19.04 15.33 58.85
CA ASN A 4 -19.69 15.44 57.56
C ASN A 4 -18.65 15.19 56.47
N ASP A 5 -18.57 13.95 56.00
CA ASP A 5 -17.79 13.59 54.82
C ASP A 5 -18.45 14.16 53.56
N ILE A 6 -17.97 15.33 53.15
CA ILE A 6 -18.22 15.89 51.83
C ILE A 6 -17.45 15.02 50.83
N LYS A 7 -18.15 14.08 50.19
CA LYS A 7 -17.62 13.33 49.04
C LYS A 7 -17.21 14.35 47.94
N PRO A 8 -15.98 14.29 47.41
CA PRO A 8 -15.58 15.15 46.31
C PRO A 8 -16.46 14.82 45.09
N LYS A 9 -17.18 15.83 44.59
CA LYS A 9 -17.89 15.75 43.31
C LYS A 9 -16.91 15.24 42.25
N GLN A 10 -17.21 14.08 41.66
CA GLN A 10 -16.53 13.57 40.48
C GLN A 10 -16.44 14.71 39.45
N LYS A 11 -15.22 14.99 38.97
CA LYS A 11 -15.01 15.88 37.83
C LYS A 11 -15.83 15.33 36.66
N VAL A 12 -16.90 16.03 36.31
CA VAL A 12 -17.59 15.86 35.05
C VAL A 12 -16.56 16.23 33.97
N HIS A 13 -15.93 15.23 33.37
CA HIS A 13 -15.15 15.43 32.16
C HIS A 13 -16.12 16.00 31.12
N SER A 14 -15.93 17.24 30.70
CA SER A 14 -16.63 17.79 29.54
C SER A 14 -16.38 16.84 28.37
N GLU A 15 -17.43 16.18 27.87
CA GLU A 15 -17.31 15.07 26.92
C GLU A 15 -16.84 15.60 25.55
N ARG A 16 -15.53 15.54 25.30
CA ARG A 16 -14.95 15.97 24.01
C ARG A 16 -15.36 15.01 22.90
N ASN A 17 -15.67 15.54 21.72
CA ASN A 17 -15.77 14.74 20.50
C ASN A 17 -14.45 13.99 20.28
N GLN A 18 -14.52 12.77 19.76
CA GLN A 18 -13.30 12.03 19.46
C GLN A 18 -12.51 12.71 18.35
N ARG A 19 -11.20 12.70 18.51
CA ARG A 19 -10.27 13.42 17.65
C ARG A 19 -9.69 12.50 16.58
N VAL A 20 -9.79 12.93 15.33
CA VAL A 20 -9.31 12.17 14.17
C VAL A 20 -8.32 12.99 13.37
N PHE A 21 -7.11 12.46 13.19
CA PHE A 21 -6.11 13.06 12.31
C PHE A 21 -6.22 12.43 10.93
N VAL A 22 -6.52 13.22 9.91
CA VAL A 22 -6.72 12.73 8.54
C VAL A 22 -5.49 13.06 7.70
N GLY A 23 -4.87 12.04 7.11
CA GLY A 23 -3.78 12.23 6.16
C GLY A 23 -4.29 12.84 4.85
N LEU A 24 -4.11 14.15 4.67
CA LEU A 24 -4.51 14.90 3.48
C LEU A 24 -3.35 14.95 2.47
N SER A 25 -3.45 14.18 1.39
CA SER A 25 -2.43 14.10 0.34
C SER A 25 -2.55 15.17 -0.75
N GLY A 26 -3.60 15.99 -0.72
CA GLY A 26 -3.95 16.93 -1.79
C GLY A 26 -4.83 16.33 -2.89
N GLY A 27 -5.12 15.02 -2.83
CA GLY A 27 -6.08 14.33 -3.69
C GLY A 27 -7.52 14.37 -3.19
N VAL A 28 -8.45 13.95 -4.05
CA VAL A 28 -9.91 13.96 -3.75
C VAL A 28 -10.30 12.98 -2.65
N ASP A 29 -9.64 11.81 -2.60
CA ASP A 29 -10.01 10.72 -1.70
C ASP A 29 -9.82 11.09 -0.23
N SER A 30 -8.66 11.66 0.12
CA SER A 30 -8.38 12.10 1.49
C SER A 30 -9.22 13.31 1.90
N ALA A 31 -9.52 14.22 0.96
CA ALA A 31 -10.38 15.38 1.22
C ALA A 31 -11.83 14.95 1.53
N VAL A 32 -12.38 14.00 0.76
CA VAL A 32 -13.72 13.44 1.03
C VAL A 32 -13.74 12.63 2.33
N SER A 33 -12.68 11.87 2.63
CA SER A 33 -12.56 11.21 3.93
C SER A 33 -12.66 12.21 5.10
N ALA A 34 -11.97 13.35 5.02
CA ALA A 34 -12.07 14.39 6.05
C ALA A 34 -13.47 15.01 6.14
N ALA A 35 -14.11 15.27 4.99
CA ALA A 35 -15.45 15.83 4.93
C ALA A 35 -16.50 14.90 5.56
N LEU A 36 -16.43 13.59 5.29
CA LEU A 36 -17.31 12.58 5.88
C LEU A 36 -17.14 12.53 7.40
N LEU A 37 -15.90 12.49 7.89
CA LEU A 37 -15.65 12.47 9.34
C LEU A 37 -16.12 13.74 10.05
N LYS A 38 -15.92 14.91 9.42
CA LYS A 38 -16.43 16.19 9.96
C LYS A 38 -17.95 16.17 10.01
N LYS A 39 -18.62 15.66 8.96
CA LYS A 39 -20.08 15.49 8.91
C LYS A 39 -20.60 14.53 9.99
N ASP A 40 -19.84 13.48 10.30
CA ASP A 40 -20.18 12.50 11.34
C ASP A 40 -19.91 13.04 12.78
N GLY A 41 -19.37 14.25 12.91
CA GLY A 41 -19.22 14.97 14.17
C GLY A 41 -17.89 14.77 14.89
N PHE A 42 -16.86 14.22 14.23
CA PHE A 42 -15.52 14.10 14.80
C PHE A 42 -14.80 15.46 14.91
N ASP A 43 -13.90 15.59 15.89
CA ASP A 43 -12.89 16.65 15.90
C ASP A 43 -11.78 16.31 14.90
N VAL A 44 -11.91 16.83 13.68
CA VAL A 44 -11.04 16.49 12.56
C VAL A 44 -9.87 17.47 12.46
N THR A 45 -8.64 16.95 12.37
CA THR A 45 -7.43 17.72 12.01
C THR A 45 -6.81 17.14 10.75
N GLY A 46 -6.61 17.97 9.73
CA GLY A 46 -5.91 17.59 8.51
C GLY A 46 -4.39 17.59 8.70
N VAL A 47 -3.71 16.54 8.22
CA VAL A 47 -2.26 16.43 8.28
C VAL A 47 -1.70 16.14 6.89
N PHE A 48 -0.85 17.04 6.38
CA PHE A 48 -0.07 16.80 5.17
C PHE A 48 1.30 16.23 5.53
N ILE A 49 1.62 15.05 5.02
CA ILE A 49 2.93 14.42 5.22
C ILE A 49 3.86 14.91 4.11
N LYS A 50 4.90 15.66 4.48
CA LYS A 50 5.96 16.07 3.57
C LYS A 50 7.00 14.94 3.53
N ALA A 51 7.09 14.28 2.39
CA ALA A 51 8.07 13.24 2.12
C ALA A 51 9.26 13.79 1.33
N TRP A 52 10.34 13.01 1.31
CA TRP A 52 11.56 13.38 0.61
C TRP A 52 11.34 13.48 -0.89
N THR A 53 11.94 14.49 -1.51
CA THR A 53 11.95 14.66 -2.97
C THR A 53 13.40 14.53 -3.48
N PRO A 54 13.64 13.75 -4.55
CA PRO A 54 14.95 13.67 -5.16
C PRO A 54 15.41 15.01 -5.76
N GLU A 55 16.69 15.31 -5.63
CA GLU A 55 17.29 16.49 -6.25
C GLU A 55 17.13 16.46 -7.78
N GLY A 56 16.81 17.62 -8.37
CA GLY A 56 16.58 17.76 -9.80
C GLY A 56 15.27 17.17 -10.33
N TYR A 57 14.38 16.66 -9.46
CA TYR A 57 13.00 16.33 -9.84
C TYR A 57 12.06 17.52 -9.59
N PRO A 58 10.95 17.62 -10.36
CA PRO A 58 9.94 18.62 -10.10
C PRO A 58 9.41 18.55 -8.66
N CYS A 59 9.39 19.67 -7.97
CA CYS A 59 8.87 19.77 -6.61
C CYS A 59 7.33 19.76 -6.62
N THR A 60 6.73 18.57 -6.63
CA THR A 60 5.27 18.38 -6.70
C THR A 60 4.57 18.56 -5.36
N TRP A 61 5.26 18.28 -4.25
CA TRP A 61 4.64 18.29 -2.91
C TRP A 61 4.09 19.66 -2.51
N LYS A 62 4.63 20.77 -3.04
CA LYS A 62 4.14 22.12 -2.74
C LYS A 62 2.71 22.33 -3.25
N ASP A 63 2.41 21.85 -4.45
CA ASP A 63 1.07 21.94 -5.04
C ASP A 63 0.10 20.96 -4.37
N ASP A 64 0.57 19.78 -3.98
CA ASP A 64 -0.20 18.82 -3.19
C ASP A 64 -0.54 19.40 -1.81
N ARG A 65 0.42 20.01 -1.13
CA ARG A 65 0.21 20.70 0.15
C ARG A 65 -0.77 21.84 0.00
N ARG A 66 -0.62 22.69 -1.04
CA ARG A 66 -1.56 23.79 -1.31
C ARG A 66 -2.97 23.26 -1.55
N SER A 67 -3.11 22.14 -2.26
CA SER A 67 -4.40 21.47 -2.45
C SER A 67 -4.96 20.96 -1.12
N ALA A 68 -4.16 20.28 -0.30
CA ALA A 68 -4.57 19.79 1.01
C ALA A 68 -5.02 20.93 1.94
N MET A 69 -4.28 22.05 1.95
CA MET A 69 -4.65 23.26 2.69
C MET A 69 -5.99 23.84 2.24
N ARG A 70 -6.27 23.88 0.93
CA ARG A 70 -7.56 24.35 0.42
C ARG A 70 -8.72 23.47 0.86
N ALA A 71 -8.54 22.14 0.87
CA ALA A 71 -9.55 21.23 1.42
C ALA A 71 -9.80 21.51 2.91
N ALA A 72 -8.73 21.66 3.70
CA ALA A 72 -8.85 21.97 5.13
C ALA A 72 -9.56 23.30 5.38
N ALA A 73 -9.28 24.33 4.57
CA ALA A 73 -9.95 25.63 4.65
C ALA A 73 -11.44 25.55 4.31
N VAL A 74 -11.82 24.82 3.24
CA VAL A 74 -13.24 24.63 2.88
C VAL A 74 -14.01 23.88 3.98
N LEU A 75 -13.36 22.92 4.64
CA LEU A 75 -13.99 22.11 5.68
C LEU A 75 -13.94 22.75 7.08
N ASP A 76 -13.29 23.90 7.21
CA ASP A 76 -13.01 24.57 8.48
C ASP A 76 -12.44 23.61 9.54
N ILE A 77 -11.28 23.03 9.19
CA ILE A 77 -10.51 22.13 10.07
C ILE A 77 -9.06 22.60 10.22
N PRO A 78 -8.43 22.38 11.40
CA PRO A 78 -7.00 22.62 11.58
C PRO A 78 -6.16 21.86 10.56
N PHE A 79 -5.04 22.45 10.16
CA PHE A 79 -4.12 21.87 9.18
C PHE A 79 -2.68 21.88 9.67
N ILE A 80 -2.03 20.72 9.69
CA ILE A 80 -0.65 20.53 10.14
C ILE A 80 0.19 19.97 8.98
N THR A 81 1.44 20.39 8.90
CA THR A 81 2.45 19.74 8.05
C THR A 81 3.36 18.90 8.92
N LEU A 82 3.44 17.60 8.64
CA LEU A 82 4.34 16.66 9.30
C LEU A 82 5.51 16.38 8.36
N ASP A 83 6.70 16.83 8.73
CA ASP A 83 7.93 16.59 7.97
C ASP A 83 8.47 15.20 8.30
N LEU A 84 8.50 14.31 7.30
CA LEU A 84 9.04 12.94 7.39
C LEU A 84 10.03 12.67 6.25
N GLU A 85 10.73 13.71 5.76
CA GLU A 85 11.67 13.54 4.65
C GLU A 85 12.78 12.53 5.00
N LYS A 86 13.35 12.63 6.21
CA LYS A 86 14.44 11.76 6.65
C LYS A 86 13.98 10.31 6.78
N GLU A 87 12.83 10.09 7.38
CA GLU A 87 12.20 8.79 7.57
C GLU A 87 11.84 8.17 6.23
N TYR A 88 11.20 8.93 5.33
CA TYR A 88 10.83 8.46 4.01
C TYR A 88 12.06 8.07 3.18
N LYS A 89 13.09 8.93 3.15
CA LYS A 89 14.33 8.60 2.44
C LYS A 89 14.94 7.30 2.96
N LYS A 90 15.12 7.17 4.27
CA LYS A 90 15.78 6.02 4.88
C LYS A 90 14.96 4.73 4.72
N GLN A 91 13.68 4.78 5.05
CA GLN A 91 12.86 3.57 5.20
C GLN A 91 12.19 3.13 3.90
N ILE A 92 12.03 4.03 2.93
CA ILE A 92 11.37 3.73 1.66
C ILE A 92 12.39 3.74 0.52
N VAL A 93 13.09 4.85 0.33
CA VAL A 93 13.97 5.03 -0.84
C VAL A 93 15.24 4.20 -0.72
N ASP A 94 15.97 4.33 0.38
CA ASP A 94 17.24 3.62 0.58
C ASP A 94 17.00 2.11 0.65
N TYR A 95 15.96 1.67 1.38
CA TYR A 95 15.48 0.29 1.38
C TYR A 95 15.20 -0.24 -0.04
N MET A 96 14.46 0.53 -0.86
CA MET A 96 14.13 0.14 -2.22
C MET A 96 15.39 -0.05 -3.05
N ILE A 97 16.32 0.93 -3.02
CA ILE A 97 17.60 0.87 -3.74
C ILE A 97 18.40 -0.37 -3.30
N GLU A 98 18.46 -0.67 -2.02
CA GLU A 98 19.16 -1.85 -1.48
C GLU A 98 18.55 -3.17 -1.97
N GLU A 99 17.23 -3.31 -1.99
CA GLU A 99 16.59 -4.53 -2.49
C GLU A 99 16.80 -4.69 -4.00
N TYR A 100 16.80 -3.59 -4.76
CA TYR A 100 17.18 -3.61 -6.18
C TYR A 100 18.65 -4.01 -6.39
N ARG A 101 19.59 -3.57 -5.53
CA ARG A 101 21.00 -4.03 -5.57
C ARG A 101 21.13 -5.53 -5.31
N LYS A 102 20.22 -6.12 -4.53
CA LYS A 102 20.11 -7.57 -4.32
C LYS A 102 19.33 -8.27 -5.44
N GLY A 103 18.89 -7.53 -6.47
CA GLY A 103 18.14 -7.99 -7.63
C GLY A 103 16.70 -8.42 -7.36
N LYS A 104 16.16 -8.02 -6.22
CA LYS A 104 14.75 -8.20 -5.88
C LYS A 104 13.95 -7.02 -6.40
N THR A 105 12.63 -7.20 -6.52
CA THR A 105 11.71 -6.11 -6.84
C THR A 105 10.88 -5.82 -5.59
N PRO A 106 11.23 -4.81 -4.76
CA PRO A 106 10.46 -4.45 -3.57
C PRO A 106 9.12 -3.79 -3.92
N ASN A 107 8.21 -3.73 -2.95
CA ASN A 107 6.99 -2.91 -3.04
C ASN A 107 7.11 -1.70 -2.07
N PRO A 108 7.54 -0.53 -2.57
CA PRO A 108 7.74 0.64 -1.73
C PRO A 108 6.43 1.25 -1.18
N ASP A 109 5.29 1.04 -1.84
CA ASP A 109 4.00 1.54 -1.34
C ASP A 109 3.53 0.79 -0.09
N VAL A 110 3.77 -0.54 -0.05
CA VAL A 110 3.58 -1.35 1.17
C VAL A 110 4.44 -0.80 2.31
N MET A 111 5.73 -0.56 2.06
CA MET A 111 6.62 -0.01 3.08
C MET A 111 6.19 1.40 3.51
N CYS A 112 5.70 2.22 2.58
CA CYS A 112 5.20 3.55 2.88
C CYS A 112 3.98 3.49 3.82
N ASN A 113 3.07 2.54 3.61
CA ASN A 113 1.96 2.34 4.54
C ASN A 113 2.45 1.84 5.90
N LYS A 114 3.33 0.85 5.93
CA LYS A 114 3.89 0.27 7.16
C LYS A 114 4.62 1.30 8.02
N GLU A 115 5.57 2.00 7.42
CA GLU A 115 6.54 2.82 8.15
C GLU A 115 6.10 4.29 8.26
N ILE A 116 5.53 4.86 7.19
CA ILE A 116 5.21 6.30 7.14
C ILE A 116 3.77 6.56 7.59
N LYS A 117 2.77 6.01 6.89
CA LYS A 117 1.36 6.35 7.14
C LYS A 117 0.83 5.74 8.44
N PHE A 118 1.12 4.48 8.70
CA PHE A 118 0.64 3.78 9.89
C PHE A 118 1.75 3.48 10.91
N GLY A 119 2.98 3.92 10.61
CA GLY A 119 4.08 4.01 11.57
C GLY A 119 4.18 5.43 12.13
N HIS A 120 5.00 6.27 11.51
CA HIS A 120 5.33 7.62 11.99
C HIS A 120 4.11 8.54 12.11
N PHE A 121 3.22 8.59 11.11
CA PHE A 121 2.03 9.44 11.17
C PHE A 121 1.05 8.99 12.26
N LEU A 122 0.76 7.68 12.38
CA LEU A 122 -0.06 7.15 13.47
C LEU A 122 0.55 7.49 14.84
N LYS A 123 1.85 7.25 15.03
CA LYS A 123 2.55 7.56 16.28
C LYS A 123 2.47 9.06 16.61
N PHE A 124 2.68 9.92 15.62
CA PHE A 124 2.55 11.36 15.75
C PHE A 124 1.12 11.74 16.18
N ALA A 125 0.10 11.23 15.49
CA ALA A 125 -1.29 11.56 15.78
C ALA A 125 -1.71 11.16 17.20
N LEU A 126 -1.41 9.91 17.62
CA LEU A 126 -1.74 9.43 18.96
C LEU A 126 -1.01 10.24 20.05
N LYS A 127 0.27 10.59 19.83
CA LYS A 127 1.03 11.45 20.76
C LYS A 127 0.42 12.86 20.88
N ASN A 128 -0.27 13.34 19.85
CA ASN A 128 -0.94 14.65 19.82
C ASN A 128 -2.44 14.57 20.17
N GLY A 129 -2.87 13.49 20.83
CA GLY A 129 -4.21 13.36 21.41
C GLY A 129 -5.31 12.99 20.41
N ALA A 130 -4.94 12.49 19.22
CA ALA A 130 -5.87 11.82 18.33
C ALA A 130 -6.28 10.47 18.92
N ASP A 131 -7.56 10.12 18.79
CA ASP A 131 -8.08 8.80 19.13
C ASP A 131 -7.94 7.85 17.92
N PHE A 132 -8.04 8.41 16.71
CA PHE A 132 -7.89 7.69 15.44
C PHE A 132 -7.06 8.48 14.41
N VAL A 133 -6.51 7.76 13.43
CA VAL A 133 -6.07 8.31 12.14
C VAL A 133 -6.97 7.85 11.02
N ALA A 134 -7.18 8.71 10.03
CA ALA A 134 -7.90 8.34 8.82
C ALA A 134 -7.09 8.61 7.57
N THR A 135 -7.36 7.82 6.53
CA THR A 135 -6.77 8.01 5.21
C THR A 135 -7.82 7.85 4.12
N GLY A 136 -7.50 8.28 2.91
CA GLY A 136 -8.32 8.05 1.72
C GLY A 136 -8.10 6.67 1.08
N HIS A 137 -7.83 5.62 1.86
CA HIS A 137 -7.67 4.28 1.30
C HIS A 137 -9.02 3.62 1.01
N TYR A 138 -9.11 2.91 -0.12
CA TYR A 138 -10.23 2.07 -0.49
C TYR A 138 -10.13 0.69 0.17
N CYS A 139 -10.32 0.68 1.49
CA CYS A 139 -10.36 -0.51 2.35
C CYS A 139 -11.45 -0.31 3.40
N GLN A 140 -11.93 -1.37 4.01
CA GLN A 140 -12.93 -1.26 5.07
C GLN A 140 -12.42 -1.87 6.36
N ILE A 141 -12.99 -1.42 7.46
CA ILE A 141 -12.77 -1.99 8.78
C ILE A 141 -14.09 -2.59 9.26
N PHE A 142 -14.03 -3.82 9.77
CA PHE A 142 -15.18 -4.50 10.38
C PHE A 142 -14.86 -4.92 11.82
N PRO A 143 -15.81 -4.77 12.78
CA PRO A 143 -17.10 -4.09 12.62
C PRO A 143 -16.93 -2.61 12.28
N PRO A 144 -17.88 -1.98 11.56
CA PRO A 144 -17.79 -0.55 11.28
C PRO A 144 -17.88 0.23 12.60
N LEU A 145 -17.20 1.37 12.65
CA LEU A 145 -17.27 2.28 13.80
C LEU A 145 -18.69 2.86 13.89
N LYS A 146 -19.40 2.61 15.00
CA LYS A 146 -20.71 3.24 15.23
C LYS A 146 -20.53 4.59 15.88
N VAL A 147 -21.05 5.63 15.23
CA VAL A 147 -20.93 7.02 15.68
C VAL A 147 -22.25 7.49 16.27
N ARG A 148 -22.22 7.97 17.52
CA ARG A 148 -23.36 8.62 18.18
C ARG A 148 -22.89 9.90 18.86
N GLY A 149 -23.39 11.06 18.40
CA GLY A 149 -23.06 12.36 18.99
C GLY A 149 -21.56 12.65 19.05
N GLY A 150 -20.82 12.40 17.97
CA GLY A 150 -19.36 12.63 17.91
C GLY A 150 -18.49 11.60 18.65
N ARG A 151 -19.10 10.53 19.16
CA ARG A 151 -18.41 9.38 19.77
C ARG A 151 -18.57 8.13 18.91
N GLY A 152 -17.46 7.64 18.41
CA GLY A 152 -17.28 6.40 17.69
C GLY A 152 -16.73 5.27 18.56
N SER A 153 -17.34 4.10 18.49
CA SER A 153 -16.77 2.88 19.05
C SER A 153 -16.98 1.71 18.10
N TYR A 154 -15.99 0.83 18.03
CA TYR A 154 -16.15 -0.44 17.34
C TYR A 154 -17.04 -1.36 18.17
N GLU A 155 -18.00 -2.03 17.54
CA GLU A 155 -18.83 -3.05 18.19
C GLU A 155 -18.08 -4.38 18.33
N ILE A 156 -16.96 -4.34 19.04
CA ILE A 156 -16.14 -5.52 19.27
C ILE A 156 -16.70 -6.34 20.44
N GLY A 157 -17.03 -7.61 20.19
CA GLY A 157 -17.41 -8.58 21.22
C GLY A 157 -16.20 -9.05 22.06
N GLN A 158 -16.40 -10.07 22.91
CA GLN A 158 -15.29 -10.67 23.67
C GLN A 158 -14.24 -11.25 22.70
N GLY A 159 -13.09 -10.59 22.60
CA GLY A 159 -12.04 -10.88 21.61
C GLY A 159 -11.39 -9.60 21.06
N GLY A 160 -12.16 -8.51 20.95
CA GLY A 160 -11.61 -7.18 20.74
C GLY A 160 -10.89 -6.95 19.40
N GLU A 161 -11.08 -7.80 18.40
CA GLU A 161 -10.34 -7.73 17.13
C GLU A 161 -11.08 -6.96 16.03
N VAL A 162 -10.30 -6.35 15.15
CA VAL A 162 -10.78 -5.54 14.04
C VAL A 162 -10.28 -6.16 12.74
N ILE A 163 -11.17 -6.32 11.78
CA ILE A 163 -10.90 -7.01 10.51
C ILE A 163 -10.65 -5.98 9.41
N LEU A 164 -9.57 -6.16 8.66
CA LEU A 164 -9.33 -5.42 7.43
C LEU A 164 -10.07 -6.10 6.27
N LEU A 165 -10.99 -5.37 5.65
CA LEU A 165 -11.76 -5.82 4.50
C LEU A 165 -11.29 -5.11 3.23
N GLU A 166 -11.50 -5.76 2.09
CA GLU A 166 -11.39 -5.13 0.77
C GLU A 166 -12.32 -3.91 0.65
N GLY A 167 -11.91 -2.96 -0.20
CA GLY A 167 -12.81 -1.90 -0.63
C GLY A 167 -14.02 -2.45 -1.41
N LYS A 168 -15.15 -1.74 -1.35
CA LYS A 168 -16.35 -2.06 -2.14
C LYS A 168 -16.10 -1.89 -3.64
N ASP A 169 -15.32 -0.87 -4.01
CA ASP A 169 -14.81 -0.70 -5.38
C ASP A 169 -13.64 -1.65 -5.62
N LYS A 170 -13.89 -2.80 -6.26
CA LYS A 170 -12.86 -3.82 -6.52
C LYS A 170 -11.74 -3.34 -7.45
N ASN A 171 -11.98 -2.32 -8.28
CA ASN A 171 -10.97 -1.75 -9.17
C ASN A 171 -10.03 -0.77 -8.44
N LYS A 172 -10.50 -0.25 -7.31
CA LYS A 172 -9.77 0.68 -6.46
C LYS A 172 -9.31 0.10 -5.14
N ASP A 173 -9.78 -1.08 -4.73
CA ASP A 173 -9.36 -1.77 -3.50
C ASP A 173 -7.86 -1.62 -3.24
N GLN A 174 -7.49 -1.27 -2.01
CA GLN A 174 -6.10 -1.04 -1.61
C GLN A 174 -5.65 -1.95 -0.47
N SER A 175 -6.46 -2.96 -0.11
CA SER A 175 -6.13 -3.92 0.96
C SER A 175 -4.76 -4.58 0.76
N TYR A 176 -4.39 -4.82 -0.51
CA TYR A 176 -3.09 -5.37 -0.90
C TYR A 176 -1.90 -4.56 -0.36
N PHE A 177 -2.03 -3.24 -0.22
CA PHE A 177 -0.93 -2.39 0.27
C PHE A 177 -0.89 -2.25 1.79
N LEU A 178 -1.84 -2.86 2.50
CA LEU A 178 -2.06 -2.70 3.94
C LEU A 178 -1.87 -3.99 4.73
N TRP A 179 -1.36 -5.06 4.09
CA TRP A 179 -1.18 -6.37 4.73
C TRP A 179 -0.25 -6.35 5.94
N THR A 180 0.62 -5.33 6.06
CA THR A 180 1.56 -5.16 7.17
C THR A 180 0.93 -4.54 8.42
N LEU A 181 -0.33 -4.11 8.36
CA LEU A 181 -1.02 -3.55 9.51
C LEU A 181 -1.17 -4.60 10.61
N THR A 182 -1.07 -4.16 11.86
CA THR A 182 -1.25 -5.01 13.04
C THR A 182 -2.61 -4.74 13.68
N GLN A 183 -3.11 -5.68 14.49
CA GLN A 183 -4.34 -5.46 15.28
C GLN A 183 -4.25 -4.20 16.16
N LYS A 184 -3.07 -3.92 16.73
CA LYS A 184 -2.83 -2.71 17.52
C LYS A 184 -3.02 -1.45 16.70
N GLN A 185 -2.60 -1.43 15.43
CA GLN A 185 -2.78 -0.29 14.55
C GLN A 185 -4.23 -0.18 14.04
N LEU A 186 -4.84 -1.29 13.61
CA LEU A 186 -6.18 -1.32 13.04
C LEU A 186 -7.24 -0.70 13.97
N LYS A 187 -7.11 -0.91 15.28
CA LYS A 187 -7.99 -0.32 16.30
C LYS A 187 -7.99 1.22 16.32
N HIS A 188 -6.99 1.86 15.73
CA HIS A 188 -6.85 3.31 15.67
C HIS A 188 -6.94 3.87 14.25
N ILE A 189 -7.33 3.08 13.25
CA ILE A 189 -7.39 3.51 11.85
C ILE A 189 -8.84 3.61 11.40
N LEU A 190 -9.13 4.56 10.51
CA LEU A 190 -10.41 4.71 9.82
C LEU A 190 -10.19 4.81 8.30
N PHE A 191 -11.11 4.22 7.54
CA PHE A 191 -11.17 4.30 6.08
C PHE A 191 -12.56 4.79 5.62
N PRO A 192 -12.83 6.11 5.73
CA PRO A 192 -14.19 6.63 5.56
C PRO A 192 -14.81 6.38 4.18
N ILE A 193 -13.99 6.18 3.15
CA ILE A 193 -14.47 6.01 1.76
C ILE A 193 -14.47 4.55 1.28
N GLY A 194 -14.07 3.58 2.11
CA GLY A 194 -13.91 2.18 1.68
C GLY A 194 -15.19 1.52 1.17
N HIS A 195 -16.34 1.99 1.64
CA HIS A 195 -17.67 1.51 1.28
C HIS A 195 -18.24 2.20 0.02
N LEU A 196 -17.48 3.09 -0.62
CA LEU A 196 -17.92 3.90 -1.75
C LEU A 196 -17.21 3.48 -3.05
N GLN A 197 -17.92 3.63 -4.16
CA GLN A 197 -17.33 3.63 -5.50
C GLN A 197 -16.55 4.92 -5.74
N LYS A 198 -15.51 4.87 -6.59
CA LYS A 198 -14.73 6.07 -6.93
C LYS A 198 -15.58 7.24 -7.44
N GLU A 199 -16.61 6.93 -8.22
CA GLU A 199 -17.51 7.92 -8.78
C GLU A 199 -18.35 8.61 -7.69
N GLU A 200 -18.78 7.87 -6.68
CA GLU A 200 -19.52 8.40 -5.52
C GLU A 200 -18.63 9.35 -4.72
N VAL A 201 -17.36 9.01 -4.51
CA VAL A 201 -16.37 9.89 -3.88
C VAL A 201 -16.23 11.21 -4.65
N ARG A 202 -16.18 11.17 -5.99
CA ARG A 202 -16.11 12.39 -6.81
C ARG A 202 -17.40 13.21 -6.76
N LYS A 203 -18.56 12.57 -6.66
CA LYS A 203 -19.86 13.26 -6.48
C LYS A 203 -19.91 13.97 -5.12
N LEU A 204 -19.52 13.27 -4.04
CA LEU A 204 -19.40 13.85 -2.69
C LEU A 204 -18.44 15.03 -2.66
N ALA A 205 -17.29 14.93 -3.35
CA ALA A 205 -16.35 16.04 -3.43
C ALA A 205 -17.00 17.32 -4.00
N LYS A 206 -17.83 17.19 -5.04
CA LYS A 206 -18.59 18.33 -5.59
C LYS A 206 -19.62 18.85 -4.58
N GLN A 207 -20.34 17.96 -3.91
CA GLN A 207 -21.36 18.32 -2.91
C GLN A 207 -20.77 19.06 -1.71
N PHE A 208 -19.59 18.66 -1.25
CA PHE A 208 -18.86 19.34 -0.17
C PHE A 208 -18.11 20.61 -0.63
N GLY A 209 -18.21 21.00 -1.90
CA GLY A 209 -17.50 22.18 -2.42
C GLY A 209 -15.97 22.01 -2.46
N LEU A 210 -15.46 20.78 -2.49
CA LEU A 210 -14.03 20.50 -2.45
C LEU A 210 -13.35 20.81 -3.79
N PRO A 211 -12.29 21.65 -3.82
CA PRO A 211 -11.58 22.02 -5.06
C PRO A 211 -10.95 20.83 -5.81
N GLN A 212 -10.75 19.70 -5.12
CA GLN A 212 -10.12 18.49 -5.64
C GLN A 212 -11.07 17.65 -6.50
N ALA A 213 -12.36 17.99 -6.58
CA ALA A 213 -13.37 17.19 -7.28
C ALA A 213 -13.00 16.89 -8.75
N THR A 214 -12.34 17.82 -9.42
CA THR A 214 -11.89 17.69 -10.83
C THR A 214 -10.46 17.20 -10.97
N ARG A 215 -9.72 17.04 -9.86
CA ARG A 215 -8.31 16.63 -9.90
C ARG A 215 -8.19 15.17 -10.33
N LYS A 216 -7.21 14.88 -11.19
CA LYS A 216 -6.86 13.51 -11.61
C LYS A 216 -6.32 12.72 -10.42
N ASP A 217 -6.53 11.40 -10.45
CA ASP A 217 -5.96 10.50 -9.45
C ASP A 217 -4.44 10.54 -9.52
N SER A 218 -3.78 10.48 -8.36
CA SER A 218 -2.33 10.33 -8.29
C SER A 218 -1.93 8.99 -8.89
N GLN A 219 -0.89 9.00 -9.72
CA GLN A 219 -0.27 7.80 -10.29
C GLN A 219 1.22 7.79 -9.94
N GLY A 220 1.81 6.60 -9.96
CA GLY A 220 3.22 6.39 -9.65
C GLY A 220 3.48 6.11 -8.17
N LEU A 221 4.73 6.29 -7.75
CA LEU A 221 5.22 5.93 -6.43
C LEU A 221 4.66 6.86 -5.35
N CYS A 222 4.17 6.32 -4.24
CA CYS A 222 3.55 7.14 -3.18
C CYS A 222 4.48 8.29 -2.75
N PHE A 223 3.95 9.52 -2.73
CA PHE A 223 4.65 10.79 -2.45
C PHE A 223 5.65 11.28 -3.50
N LEU A 224 6.15 10.42 -4.37
CA LEU A 224 7.10 10.78 -5.42
C LEU A 224 6.41 11.04 -6.77
N GLY A 225 5.17 10.58 -6.94
CA GLY A 225 4.37 10.80 -8.14
C GLY A 225 4.83 9.94 -9.31
N GLN A 226 4.58 10.43 -10.52
CA GLN A 226 5.02 9.76 -11.75
C GLN A 226 6.53 9.93 -11.92
N ILE A 227 7.28 8.88 -11.59
CA ILE A 227 8.72 8.78 -11.81
C ILE A 227 9.00 7.55 -12.67
N ASP A 228 9.88 7.68 -13.66
CA ASP A 228 10.45 6.53 -14.33
C ASP A 228 11.41 5.81 -13.37
N MET A 229 11.02 4.61 -12.94
CA MET A 229 11.78 3.84 -11.95
C MET A 229 13.19 3.50 -12.42
N LYS A 230 13.41 3.28 -13.71
CA LYS A 230 14.73 2.94 -14.25
C LYS A 230 15.62 4.17 -14.26
N GLU A 231 15.10 5.32 -14.68
CA GLU A 231 15.80 6.60 -14.60
C GLU A 231 16.16 6.93 -13.15
N PHE A 232 15.21 6.80 -12.22
CA PHE A 232 15.45 7.04 -10.80
C PHE A 232 16.55 6.15 -10.23
N LEU A 233 16.46 4.84 -10.45
CA LEU A 233 17.44 3.89 -9.93
C LEU A 233 18.82 4.09 -10.56
N SER A 234 18.90 4.55 -11.82
CA SER A 234 20.18 4.79 -12.51
C SER A 234 21.06 5.85 -11.85
N ARG A 235 20.47 6.76 -11.06
CA ARG A 235 21.19 7.76 -10.25
C ARG A 235 21.93 7.14 -9.05
N TYR A 236 21.51 5.95 -8.62
CA TYR A 236 22.03 5.28 -7.42
C TYR A 236 22.71 3.93 -7.71
N ILE A 237 22.42 3.34 -8.86
CA ILE A 237 22.94 2.05 -9.32
C ILE A 237 23.44 2.28 -10.74
N LYS A 238 24.76 2.16 -10.94
CA LYS A 238 25.38 2.35 -12.25
C LYS A 238 24.81 1.35 -13.26
N PRO A 239 24.17 1.79 -14.35
CA PRO A 239 23.71 0.90 -15.40
C PRO A 239 24.87 0.15 -16.05
N LYS A 240 24.67 -1.15 -16.31
CA LYS A 240 25.64 -1.99 -17.02
C LYS A 240 24.93 -2.68 -18.18
N MET A 241 25.42 -2.47 -19.39
CA MET A 241 24.86 -3.14 -20.57
C MET A 241 24.96 -4.66 -20.42
N GLY A 242 23.88 -5.35 -20.75
CA GLY A 242 23.74 -6.81 -20.65
C GLY A 242 22.96 -7.39 -21.84
N SER A 243 22.98 -8.71 -21.96
CA SER A 243 22.38 -9.42 -23.09
C SER A 243 20.97 -9.90 -22.80
N VAL A 244 20.10 -9.79 -23.81
CA VAL A 244 18.76 -10.40 -23.79
C VAL A 244 18.84 -11.77 -24.44
N LEU A 245 18.43 -12.80 -23.70
CA LEU A 245 18.39 -14.19 -24.14
C LEU A 245 16.96 -14.61 -24.48
N ASN A 246 16.80 -15.50 -25.45
CA ASN A 246 15.53 -16.22 -25.66
C ASN A 246 15.46 -17.49 -24.80
N ASP A 247 14.36 -18.24 -24.92
CA ASP A 247 14.10 -19.51 -24.23
C ASP A 247 15.07 -20.66 -24.60
N LYS A 248 15.87 -20.48 -25.66
CA LYS A 248 16.96 -21.37 -26.09
C LYS A 248 18.34 -20.85 -25.68
N SER A 249 18.40 -19.86 -24.78
CA SER A 249 19.63 -19.21 -24.32
C SER A 249 20.45 -18.51 -25.41
N LYS A 250 19.84 -18.19 -26.55
CA LYS A 250 20.48 -17.43 -27.64
C LYS A 250 20.35 -15.93 -27.37
N ILE A 251 21.43 -15.18 -27.57
CA ILE A 251 21.39 -13.72 -27.52
C ILE A 251 20.57 -13.19 -28.69
N ILE A 252 19.52 -12.42 -28.37
CA ILE A 252 18.60 -11.80 -29.34
C ILE A 252 18.55 -10.27 -29.19
N GLY A 253 19.27 -9.70 -28.23
CA GLY A 253 19.17 -8.28 -27.93
C GLY A 253 20.05 -7.82 -26.78
N ASN A 254 19.83 -6.58 -26.33
CA ASN A 254 20.56 -5.96 -25.23
C ASN A 254 19.64 -5.15 -24.29
N HIS A 255 20.14 -4.86 -23.10
CA HIS A 255 19.47 -4.05 -22.10
C HIS A 255 20.47 -3.27 -21.23
N ASN A 256 20.00 -2.25 -20.52
CA ASN A 256 20.84 -1.36 -19.70
C ASN A 256 20.97 -1.82 -18.23
N GLY A 257 21.04 -3.12 -17.96
CA GLY A 257 21.23 -3.69 -16.63
C GLY A 257 20.08 -4.58 -16.16
N ALA A 258 20.40 -5.83 -15.79
CA ALA A 258 19.39 -6.84 -15.44
C ALA A 258 18.69 -6.49 -14.12
N LEU A 259 19.36 -5.74 -13.23
CA LEU A 259 18.86 -5.31 -11.93
C LEU A 259 17.58 -4.46 -12.03
N PHE A 260 17.41 -3.70 -13.12
CA PHE A 260 16.27 -2.80 -13.29
C PHE A 260 14.99 -3.48 -13.75
N PHE A 261 15.07 -4.75 -14.17
CA PHE A 261 13.91 -5.47 -14.66
C PHE A 261 13.19 -6.21 -13.55
N THR A 262 11.88 -6.33 -13.71
CA THR A 262 11.03 -7.22 -12.92
C THR A 262 10.59 -8.42 -13.76
N ILE A 263 10.46 -9.59 -13.14
CA ILE A 263 9.91 -10.75 -13.84
C ILE A 263 8.49 -10.41 -14.32
N GLY A 264 8.17 -10.74 -15.56
CA GLY A 264 6.92 -10.40 -16.24
C GLY A 264 6.88 -9.00 -16.87
N GLU A 265 7.97 -8.23 -16.81
CA GLU A 265 8.08 -6.94 -17.48
C GLU A 265 8.21 -7.09 -19.00
N ARG A 266 7.60 -6.20 -19.78
CA ARG A 266 7.54 -6.27 -21.26
C ARG A 266 8.47 -5.30 -21.96
N HIS A 267 8.81 -4.17 -21.33
CA HIS A 267 9.49 -3.05 -21.97
C HIS A 267 10.88 -2.84 -21.36
N GLY A 268 11.68 -1.95 -21.97
CA GLY A 268 12.96 -1.50 -21.40
C GLY A 268 14.21 -2.23 -21.92
N PHE A 269 14.04 -3.25 -22.76
CA PHE A 269 15.09 -3.98 -23.48
C PHE A 269 14.90 -3.88 -25.00
N THR A 270 15.98 -4.08 -25.76
CA THR A 270 16.01 -3.96 -27.22
C THR A 270 16.27 -5.31 -27.85
N ILE A 271 15.43 -5.73 -28.79
CA ILE A 271 15.64 -6.95 -29.60
C ILE A 271 16.29 -6.55 -30.92
N THR A 272 17.48 -7.07 -31.19
CA THR A 272 18.25 -6.81 -32.42
C THR A 272 18.04 -7.89 -33.48
N GLN A 273 17.70 -9.12 -33.08
CA GLN A 273 17.35 -10.20 -34.00
C GLN A 273 15.82 -10.28 -34.15
N LYS A 274 15.27 -9.61 -35.16
CA LYS A 274 13.84 -9.72 -35.49
C LYS A 274 13.56 -11.10 -36.10
N SER A 275 12.67 -11.88 -35.48
CA SER A 275 11.94 -12.93 -36.22
C SER A 275 10.73 -12.30 -36.89
N ASN A 276 10.25 -12.85 -38.00
CA ASN A 276 9.13 -12.35 -38.82
C ASN A 276 7.74 -12.30 -38.12
N GLN A 277 7.69 -12.43 -36.80
CA GLN A 277 6.49 -12.34 -35.98
C GLN A 277 6.79 -11.48 -34.74
N GLU A 278 6.12 -10.33 -34.63
CA GLU A 278 6.17 -9.46 -33.45
C GLU A 278 5.32 -10.04 -32.31
N VAL A 279 5.76 -11.16 -31.74
CA VAL A 279 5.11 -11.73 -30.57
C VAL A 279 5.56 -10.95 -29.33
N PRO A 280 4.64 -10.54 -28.42
CA PRO A 280 5.03 -9.84 -27.20
C PRO A 280 5.90 -10.73 -26.31
N LEU A 281 7.06 -10.19 -25.91
CA LEU A 281 8.05 -10.84 -25.06
C LEU A 281 8.01 -10.26 -23.65
N TYR A 282 8.19 -11.12 -22.66
CA TYR A 282 8.19 -10.77 -21.25
C TYR A 282 9.47 -11.30 -20.60
N VAL A 283 10.05 -10.56 -19.67
CA VAL A 283 11.18 -11.01 -18.85
C VAL A 283 10.74 -12.20 -18.02
N VAL A 284 11.39 -13.34 -18.20
CA VAL A 284 11.05 -14.58 -17.52
C VAL A 284 12.08 -15.00 -16.48
N GLU A 285 13.32 -14.55 -16.63
CA GLU A 285 14.41 -14.86 -15.73
C GLU A 285 15.41 -13.70 -15.70
N LYS A 286 16.10 -13.54 -14.57
CA LYS A 286 17.22 -12.62 -14.41
C LYS A 286 18.42 -13.39 -13.88
N ASN A 287 19.54 -13.28 -14.57
CA ASN A 287 20.83 -13.76 -14.07
C ASN A 287 21.74 -12.55 -13.83
N LEU A 288 21.82 -12.16 -12.56
CA LEU A 288 22.58 -10.97 -12.15
C LEU A 288 24.09 -11.16 -12.27
N LYS A 289 24.59 -12.38 -12.03
CA LYS A 289 26.01 -12.73 -12.13
C LYS A 289 26.51 -12.50 -13.56
N ASN A 290 25.72 -12.95 -14.54
CA ASN A 290 26.05 -12.81 -15.96
C ASN A 290 25.49 -11.51 -16.59
N ASN A 291 24.75 -10.70 -15.82
CA ASN A 291 24.02 -9.53 -16.30
C ASN A 291 23.18 -9.82 -17.56
N THR A 292 22.31 -10.83 -17.47
CA THR A 292 21.41 -11.20 -18.57
C THR A 292 19.96 -11.27 -18.10
N ILE A 293 19.05 -11.04 -19.04
CA ILE A 293 17.63 -11.32 -18.87
C ILE A 293 17.20 -12.34 -19.92
N THR A 294 16.38 -13.30 -19.55
CA THR A 294 15.73 -14.21 -20.50
C THR A 294 14.34 -13.68 -20.77
N VAL A 295 13.90 -13.67 -22.03
CA VAL A 295 12.55 -13.27 -22.43
C VAL A 295 11.84 -14.38 -23.20
N ALA A 296 10.53 -14.50 -23.00
CA ALA A 296 9.70 -15.46 -23.73
C ALA A 296 8.29 -14.91 -23.98
N SER A 297 7.60 -15.51 -24.96
CA SER A 297 6.18 -15.23 -25.17
C SER A 297 5.33 -15.96 -24.15
N LYS A 298 4.18 -15.37 -23.80
CA LYS A 298 3.25 -15.89 -22.78
C LYS A 298 2.73 -17.31 -23.08
N HIS A 299 2.78 -17.75 -24.34
CA HIS A 299 2.18 -19.01 -24.82
C HIS A 299 3.19 -20.16 -24.96
N LEU A 300 4.48 -19.94 -24.72
CA LEU A 300 5.50 -20.98 -24.92
C LEU A 300 5.51 -22.00 -23.78
N LYS A 301 5.30 -23.29 -24.12
CA LYS A 301 5.25 -24.46 -23.21
C LYS A 301 6.49 -24.64 -22.32
N ARG A 302 7.61 -23.97 -22.61
CA ARG A 302 8.83 -23.98 -21.76
C ARG A 302 8.70 -23.08 -20.51
N SER A 303 7.62 -22.30 -20.42
CA SER A 303 7.17 -21.57 -19.21
C SER A 303 6.89 -22.47 -17.99
N LEU A 304 6.85 -23.81 -18.17
CA LEU A 304 6.66 -24.76 -17.08
C LEU A 304 7.78 -24.71 -16.01
N LYS A 305 9.03 -24.36 -16.37
CA LYS A 305 10.10 -24.11 -15.37
C LYS A 305 9.88 -22.85 -14.53
N MET A 306 8.93 -22.00 -14.93
CA MET A 306 8.58 -20.75 -14.25
C MET A 306 7.28 -20.85 -13.45
N LEU A 307 6.63 -22.02 -13.51
CA LEU A 307 5.42 -22.28 -12.78
C LEU A 307 5.79 -22.64 -11.35
N SER A 308 5.65 -21.68 -10.45
CA SER A 308 5.75 -21.95 -9.02
C SER A 308 4.44 -22.57 -8.55
N LYS A 309 4.51 -23.81 -8.07
CA LYS A 309 3.40 -24.45 -7.35
C LYS A 309 3.40 -24.08 -5.87
N GLU A 310 4.58 -23.80 -5.32
CA GLU A 310 4.77 -23.32 -3.96
C GLU A 310 5.73 -22.14 -3.91
N ILE A 311 5.62 -21.34 -2.86
CA ILE A 311 6.54 -20.25 -2.53
C ILE A 311 6.81 -20.16 -1.03
N LYS A 312 8.08 -19.98 -0.67
CA LYS A 312 8.51 -19.59 0.67
C LYS A 312 8.27 -18.09 0.92
N LEU A 313 7.89 -17.79 2.15
CA LEU A 313 7.54 -16.46 2.62
C LEU A 313 8.46 -16.04 3.77
N LYS A 314 8.73 -14.74 3.86
CA LYS A 314 9.39 -14.10 5.00
C LYS A 314 8.64 -12.83 5.41
N ASP A 315 8.98 -12.29 6.58
CA ASP A 315 8.34 -11.08 7.11
C ASP A 315 6.81 -11.22 7.17
N VAL A 316 6.35 -12.38 7.63
CA VAL A 316 4.94 -12.77 7.67
C VAL A 316 4.21 -11.95 8.73
N ASN A 317 3.07 -11.37 8.37
CA ASN A 317 2.19 -10.65 9.27
C ASN A 317 0.73 -11.02 8.98
N PHE A 318 0.06 -11.62 9.95
CA PHE A 318 -1.37 -11.90 9.89
C PHE A 318 -2.08 -11.16 11.01
N THR A 319 -3.21 -10.56 10.66
CA THR A 319 -4.06 -9.83 11.61
C THR A 319 -5.11 -10.72 12.24
N GLN A 320 -5.34 -11.92 11.70
CA GLN A 320 -6.36 -12.87 12.11
C GLN A 320 -5.77 -14.28 12.09
N GLU A 321 -6.32 -15.18 12.91
CA GLU A 321 -6.01 -16.60 12.82
C GLU A 321 -6.48 -17.19 11.49
N ILE A 322 -5.69 -18.10 10.93
CA ILE A 322 -5.99 -18.71 9.64
C ILE A 322 -6.61 -20.09 9.87
N ASN A 323 -7.93 -20.11 10.00
CA ASN A 323 -8.69 -21.33 10.31
C ASN A 323 -9.42 -21.92 9.09
N ASN A 324 -9.53 -21.17 7.99
CA ASN A 324 -10.32 -21.55 6.82
C ASN A 324 -9.52 -22.32 5.76
N LYS A 325 -10.22 -23.24 5.08
CA LYS A 325 -9.64 -24.10 4.04
C LYS A 325 -9.65 -23.47 2.64
N ASN A 326 -10.53 -22.50 2.39
CA ASN A 326 -10.75 -21.89 1.08
C ASN A 326 -10.07 -20.52 1.00
N LEU A 327 -8.75 -20.52 1.12
CA LEU A 327 -7.96 -19.30 1.08
C LEU A 327 -7.66 -18.91 -0.37
N SER A 328 -7.47 -17.61 -0.57
CA SER A 328 -6.97 -17.08 -1.82
C SER A 328 -5.88 -16.06 -1.58
N CYS A 329 -5.07 -15.76 -2.58
CA CYS A 329 -3.99 -14.80 -2.46
C CYS A 329 -3.83 -13.94 -3.71
N ARG A 330 -3.14 -12.81 -3.54
CA ARG A 330 -2.60 -11.99 -4.64
C ARG A 330 -1.09 -11.91 -4.51
N ILE A 331 -0.37 -12.16 -5.60
CA ILE A 331 1.09 -11.99 -5.66
C ILE A 331 1.48 -10.67 -6.33
N ARG A 332 0.50 -9.93 -6.88
CA ARG A 332 0.63 -8.60 -7.47
C ARG A 332 -0.66 -7.79 -7.27
N TYR A 333 -0.53 -6.48 -7.20
CA TYR A 333 -1.67 -5.57 -7.14
C TYR A 333 -2.56 -5.72 -8.39
N ARG A 334 -3.90 -5.72 -8.20
CA ARG A 334 -4.94 -5.92 -9.24
C ARG A 334 -4.94 -7.26 -9.97
N GLN A 335 -4.14 -8.22 -9.52
CA GLN A 335 -4.31 -9.59 -9.98
C GLN A 335 -5.62 -10.16 -9.44
N GLU A 336 -6.30 -10.99 -10.24
CA GLU A 336 -7.36 -11.85 -9.75
C GLU A 336 -6.84 -12.74 -8.61
N LYS A 337 -7.72 -13.04 -7.64
CA LYS A 337 -7.32 -13.86 -6.49
C LYS A 337 -7.05 -15.28 -6.97
N ILE A 338 -5.95 -15.85 -6.48
CA ILE A 338 -5.51 -17.20 -6.78
C ILE A 338 -5.85 -18.09 -5.59
N GLY A 339 -6.61 -19.16 -5.81
CA GLY A 339 -6.85 -20.18 -4.79
C GLY A 339 -5.54 -20.79 -4.29
N CYS A 340 -5.40 -20.91 -2.96
CA CYS A 340 -4.16 -21.38 -2.36
C CYS A 340 -4.36 -21.99 -0.97
N LYS A 341 -3.33 -22.67 -0.48
CA LYS A 341 -3.20 -23.14 0.90
C LYS A 341 -1.95 -22.57 1.52
N ILE A 342 -2.01 -22.22 2.81
CA ILE A 342 -0.85 -21.83 3.58
C ILE A 342 -0.40 -22.98 4.47
N LYS A 343 0.92 -23.18 4.58
CA LYS A 343 1.53 -24.09 5.56
C LYS A 343 2.48 -23.28 6.44
N ILE A 344 2.27 -23.38 7.75
CA ILE A 344 3.11 -22.78 8.78
C ILE A 344 3.73 -23.94 9.55
N SER A 345 5.06 -24.06 9.52
CA SER A 345 5.81 -25.12 10.18
C SER A 345 7.12 -24.58 10.77
N GLY A 346 7.85 -25.38 11.55
CA GLY A 346 9.15 -25.00 12.11
C GLY A 346 10.16 -24.50 11.06
N ASP A 347 10.08 -25.00 9.82
CA ASP A 347 10.94 -24.61 8.69
C ASP A 347 10.53 -23.29 8.01
N GLY A 348 9.51 -22.61 8.53
CA GLY A 348 8.98 -21.34 8.02
C GLY A 348 7.59 -21.43 7.41
N THR A 349 7.20 -20.36 6.73
CA THR A 349 5.87 -20.21 6.11
C THR A 349 5.95 -20.36 4.61
N LYS A 350 5.03 -21.13 4.02
CA LYS A 350 4.90 -21.26 2.56
C LYS A 350 3.45 -21.25 2.10
N VAL A 351 3.25 -20.80 0.87
CA VAL A 351 1.96 -20.87 0.17
C VAL A 351 2.05 -21.87 -0.97
N ILE A 352 1.02 -22.69 -1.13
CA ILE A 352 0.86 -23.67 -2.20
C ILE A 352 -0.34 -23.22 -3.03
N PHE A 353 -0.13 -22.88 -4.30
CA PHE A 353 -1.19 -22.44 -5.20
C PHE A 353 -2.02 -23.63 -5.70
N ASP A 354 -3.32 -23.46 -5.91
CA ASP A 354 -4.16 -24.51 -6.50
C ASP A 354 -3.79 -24.79 -7.95
N LYS A 355 -3.43 -23.75 -8.70
CA LYS A 355 -2.84 -23.83 -10.03
C LYS A 355 -1.46 -23.17 -10.00
N PRO A 356 -0.43 -23.75 -10.62
CA PRO A 356 0.90 -23.13 -10.65
C PRO A 356 0.86 -21.71 -11.25
N GLN A 357 1.67 -20.80 -10.72
CA GLN A 357 1.66 -19.38 -11.07
C GLN A 357 2.93 -18.93 -11.79
N ILE A 358 2.78 -18.01 -12.74
CA ILE A 358 3.89 -17.39 -13.48
C ILE A 358 4.22 -16.04 -12.85
N GLY A 359 5.49 -15.63 -12.91
CA GLY A 359 5.88 -14.27 -12.59
C GLY A 359 5.98 -13.99 -11.09
N VAL A 360 6.16 -15.03 -10.29
CA VAL A 360 6.53 -14.88 -8.90
C VAL A 360 7.87 -14.14 -8.81
N SER A 361 7.87 -12.99 -8.14
CA SER A 361 9.01 -12.08 -8.09
C SER A 361 9.50 -11.91 -6.65
N PRO A 362 10.70 -12.40 -6.30
CA PRO A 362 11.26 -12.20 -4.97
C PRO A 362 11.30 -10.71 -4.58
N GLY A 363 10.90 -10.40 -3.35
CA GLY A 363 10.76 -9.03 -2.83
C GLY A 363 9.35 -8.43 -2.98
N GLN A 364 8.49 -8.97 -3.85
CA GLN A 364 7.08 -8.57 -3.92
C GLN A 364 6.25 -9.17 -2.78
N SER A 365 5.10 -8.56 -2.53
CA SER A 365 4.17 -9.02 -1.48
C SER A 365 3.26 -10.13 -1.99
N LEU A 366 3.06 -11.15 -1.16
CA LEU A 366 1.93 -12.07 -1.23
C LEU A 366 0.94 -11.68 -0.14
N VAL A 367 -0.32 -11.41 -0.51
CA VAL A 367 -1.39 -11.03 0.42
C VAL A 367 -2.45 -12.11 0.41
N LEU A 368 -2.83 -12.57 1.59
CA LEU A 368 -3.77 -13.67 1.82
C LEU A 368 -5.16 -13.12 2.15
N TYR A 369 -6.16 -13.77 1.58
CA TYR A 369 -7.56 -13.38 1.69
C TYR A 369 -8.45 -14.58 2.00
N ASP A 370 -9.50 -14.31 2.76
CA ASP A 370 -10.64 -15.20 2.98
C ASP A 370 -11.92 -14.44 2.62
N GLY A 371 -12.51 -14.77 1.46
CA GLY A 371 -13.53 -13.93 0.85
C GLY A 371 -13.03 -12.49 0.67
N GLU A 372 -13.66 -11.52 1.33
CA GLU A 372 -13.27 -10.10 1.33
C GLU A 372 -12.33 -9.71 2.47
N ILE A 373 -12.05 -10.63 3.40
CA ILE A 373 -11.17 -10.40 4.54
C ILE A 373 -9.72 -10.45 4.06
N CYS A 374 -8.98 -9.36 4.27
CA CYS A 374 -7.53 -9.35 4.15
C CYS A 374 -6.93 -9.90 5.44
N LEU A 375 -6.44 -11.14 5.40
CA LEU A 375 -5.88 -11.81 6.57
C LEU A 375 -4.48 -11.31 6.93
N GLY A 376 -3.79 -10.66 5.96
CA GLY A 376 -2.42 -10.21 6.08
C GLY A 376 -1.59 -10.72 4.91
N GLY A 377 -0.27 -10.83 5.09
CA GLY A 377 0.63 -11.15 3.98
C GLY A 377 2.07 -11.36 4.40
N ALA A 378 2.93 -11.41 3.39
CA ALA A 378 4.36 -11.64 3.55
C ALA A 378 5.14 -11.20 2.31
N ILE A 379 6.47 -11.22 2.40
CA ILE A 379 7.38 -11.03 1.27
C ILE A 379 7.74 -12.38 0.66
N MET A 380 7.58 -12.50 -0.66
CA MET A 380 7.97 -13.67 -1.45
C MET A 380 9.50 -13.78 -1.56
N THR A 381 10.05 -14.98 -1.40
CA THR A 381 11.51 -15.22 -1.48
C THR A 381 11.92 -16.22 -2.55
N GLN A 382 11.37 -17.43 -2.55
CA GLN A 382 11.75 -18.53 -3.43
C GLN A 382 10.59 -19.46 -3.73
#